data_AF-A0A258QL73-F1
#
_entry.id   AF-A0A258QL73-F1
#
_cell.length_a   1.000
_cell.length_b   1.000
_cell.length_c   1.000
_cell.angle_alpha   90.00
_cell.angle_beta   90.00
_cell.angle_gamma   90.00
#
_symmetry.space_group_name_H-M   'P 1'
#
loop_
_entity.id
_entity.type
_entity.pdbx_description
1 polymer ?
#
loop_
_entity_poly.entity_id
_entity_poly.type
_entity_poly.pdbx_seq_one_letter_code
_entity_poly.pdbx_strand_id
1 'polypeptide(L)'
;MPGMIQIMPGMLSPGMKPIVEVINKNPQGLMAAAGNLAPGAADETAVMLNRWIASKGEIGYTTIWEKQVQPGLTLDDVKAALESVATERNIKAVGDLPLSEELKARGIASGTLFIASYCNPETARKMIDFAPSMAAYL
;
A
#
# COMPACT_ATOMS: atom_id res chain seq x y z
N MET A 1 2.28 -4.23 -36.31
CA MET A 1 1.44 -4.59 -35.16
C MET A 1 2.28 -5.40 -34.19
N PRO A 2 2.95 -4.79 -33.20
CA PRO A 2 3.74 -5.53 -32.23
C PRO A 2 2.88 -5.87 -31.00
N GLY A 3 2.77 -7.16 -30.70
CA GLY A 3 2.74 -7.64 -29.31
C GLY A 3 1.45 -7.49 -28.49
N MET A 4 0.27 -7.66 -29.09
CA MET A 4 -0.90 -7.98 -28.27
C MET A 4 -0.64 -9.31 -27.56
N ILE A 5 -0.35 -9.25 -26.26
CA ILE A 5 -0.47 -10.42 -25.37
C ILE A 5 -1.93 -10.85 -25.49
N GLN A 6 -2.16 -11.88 -26.31
CA GLN A 6 -3.46 -12.51 -26.43
C GLN A 6 -3.67 -13.28 -25.13
N ILE A 7 -4.28 -12.62 -24.13
CA ILE A 7 -4.71 -13.29 -22.90
C ILE A 7 -5.72 -14.33 -23.33
N MET A 8 -5.29 -15.59 -23.43
CA MET A 8 -6.15 -16.68 -23.84
C MET A 8 -7.29 -16.78 -22.82
N PRO A 9 -8.57 -16.84 -23.26
CA PRO A 9 -9.73 -16.84 -22.37
C PRO A 9 -9.71 -17.94 -21.30
N GLY A 10 -8.94 -19.01 -21.49
CA GLY A 10 -8.76 -20.11 -20.54
C GLY A 10 -7.65 -19.96 -19.50
N MET A 11 -6.86 -18.87 -19.52
CA MET A 11 -5.75 -18.64 -18.57
C MET A 11 -6.12 -17.75 -17.38
N LEU A 12 -7.33 -17.20 -17.35
CA LEU A 12 -7.80 -16.32 -16.28
C LEU A 12 -8.52 -17.15 -15.21
N SER A 13 -8.07 -17.01 -13.95
CA SER A 13 -8.79 -17.59 -12.82
C SER A 13 -10.20 -16.99 -12.73
N PRO A 14 -11.19 -17.69 -12.13
CA PRO A 14 -12.51 -17.12 -11.87
C PRO A 14 -12.46 -15.78 -11.11
N GLY A 15 -11.40 -15.54 -10.33
CA GLY A 15 -11.16 -14.29 -9.60
C GLY A 15 -10.90 -13.07 -10.51
N MET A 16 -10.51 -13.27 -11.76
CA MET A 16 -10.30 -12.17 -12.73
C MET A 16 -11.60 -11.72 -13.41
N LYS A 17 -12.66 -12.54 -13.37
CA LYS A 17 -13.94 -12.25 -14.06
C LYS A 17 -14.51 -10.86 -13.70
N PRO A 18 -14.56 -10.43 -12.42
CA PRO A 18 -15.08 -9.10 -12.08
C PRO A 18 -14.26 -7.95 -12.68
N ILE A 19 -12.93 -8.08 -12.74
CA ILE A 19 -12.05 -7.06 -13.33
C ILE A 19 -12.32 -6.94 -14.83
N VAL A 20 -12.42 -8.07 -15.52
CA VAL A 20 -12.71 -8.11 -16.96
C VAL A 20 -14.09 -7.52 -17.26
N GLU A 21 -15.09 -7.79 -16.43
CA GLU A 21 -16.43 -7.21 -16.59
C GLU A 21 -16.42 -5.69 -16.45
N VAL A 22 -15.68 -5.13 -15.49
CA VAL A 22 -15.55 -3.66 -15.34
C VAL A 22 -14.93 -3.04 -16.59
N ILE A 23 -13.85 -3.62 -17.11
CA ILE A 23 -13.16 -3.14 -18.30
C ILE A 23 -14.10 -3.16 -19.52
N ASN A 24 -14.82 -4.26 -19.72
CA ASN A 24 -15.69 -4.43 -20.89
C ASN A 24 -16.97 -3.58 -20.82
N LYS A 25 -17.47 -3.28 -19.61
CA LYS A 25 -18.70 -2.50 -19.42
C LYS A 25 -18.52 -1.01 -19.72
N ASN A 26 -17.31 -0.45 -19.53
CA ASN A 26 -17.06 0.97 -19.75
C ASN A 26 -15.65 1.25 -20.32
N PRO A 27 -15.37 0.82 -21.56
CA PRO A 27 -14.06 1.02 -22.16
C PRO A 27 -13.74 2.51 -22.42
N GLN A 28 -14.75 3.34 -22.74
CA GLN A 28 -14.54 4.78 -22.89
C GLN A 28 -14.17 5.45 -21.57
N GLY A 29 -14.80 5.06 -20.46
CA GLY A 29 -14.45 5.54 -19.13
C GLY A 29 -13.05 5.13 -18.71
N LEU A 30 -12.61 3.91 -19.05
CA LEU A 30 -11.23 3.47 -18.83
C LEU A 30 -10.23 4.33 -19.62
N MET A 31 -10.50 4.60 -20.90
CA MET A 31 -9.64 5.46 -21.72
C MET A 31 -9.60 6.90 -21.20
N ALA A 32 -10.73 7.45 -20.74
CA ALA A 32 -10.78 8.77 -20.13
C ALA A 32 -9.98 8.82 -18.81
N ALA A 33 -10.08 7.79 -17.96
CA ALA A 33 -9.29 7.69 -16.74
C ALA A 33 -7.79 7.63 -17.05
N ALA A 34 -7.38 6.83 -18.03
CA ALA A 34 -5.98 6.74 -18.48
C ALA A 34 -5.46 8.08 -19.04
N GLY A 35 -6.30 8.83 -19.76
CA GLY A 35 -5.95 10.14 -20.31
C GLY A 35 -5.82 11.26 -19.26
N ASN A 36 -6.39 11.07 -18.06
CA ASN A 36 -6.40 12.05 -16.98
C ASN A 36 -5.42 11.73 -15.84
N LEU A 37 -4.49 10.78 -16.05
CA LEU A 37 -3.48 10.46 -15.05
C LEU A 37 -2.60 11.67 -14.74
N ALA A 38 -2.37 11.92 -13.45
CA ALA A 38 -1.42 12.92 -13.00
C ALA A 38 0.02 12.56 -13.44
N PRO A 39 0.93 13.54 -13.55
CA PRO A 39 2.33 13.26 -13.84
C PRO A 39 2.92 12.21 -12.89
N GLY A 40 3.61 11.21 -13.43
CA GLY A 40 4.20 10.10 -12.67
C GLY A 40 3.23 8.99 -12.24
N ALA A 41 1.91 9.20 -12.30
CA ALA A 41 0.94 8.19 -11.86
C ALA A 41 0.99 6.89 -12.68
N ALA A 42 1.31 6.98 -13.97
CA ALA A 42 1.50 5.80 -14.82
C ALA A 42 2.70 4.95 -14.39
N ASP A 43 3.81 5.58 -14.02
CA ASP A 43 5.03 4.89 -13.57
C ASP A 43 4.78 4.20 -12.23
N GLU A 44 4.16 4.89 -11.28
CA GLU A 44 3.78 4.30 -9.99
C GLU A 44 2.76 3.16 -10.17
N THR A 45 1.82 3.29 -11.11
CA THR A 45 0.90 2.20 -11.45
C THR A 45 1.65 0.97 -11.97
N ALA A 46 2.67 1.17 -12.82
CA ALA A 46 3.51 0.09 -13.31
C ALA A 46 4.32 -0.58 -12.18
N VAL A 47 4.81 0.19 -11.21
CA VAL A 47 5.44 -0.35 -9.99
C VAL A 47 4.46 -1.20 -9.19
N MET A 48 3.25 -0.70 -8.93
CA MET A 48 2.22 -1.45 -8.19
C MET A 48 1.82 -2.75 -8.92
N LEU A 49 1.65 -2.71 -10.24
CA LEU A 49 1.37 -3.90 -11.05
C LEU A 49 2.51 -4.92 -10.98
N ASN A 50 3.76 -4.48 -11.07
CA ASN A 50 4.91 -5.36 -10.91
C ASN A 50 4.97 -6.01 -9.51
N ARG A 51 4.65 -5.24 -8.46
CA ARG A 51 4.57 -5.77 -7.09
C ARG A 51 3.43 -6.79 -6.94
N TRP A 52 2.29 -6.55 -7.60
CA TRP A 52 1.15 -7.47 -7.59
C TRP A 52 1.49 -8.81 -8.26
N ILE A 53 2.25 -8.76 -9.36
CA ILE A 53 2.78 -9.96 -10.03
C ILE A 53 3.76 -10.69 -9.11
N ALA A 54 4.71 -9.97 -8.52
CA ALA A 54 5.71 -10.54 -7.61
C ALA A 54 5.08 -11.20 -6.37
N SER A 55 4.01 -10.60 -5.83
CA SER A 55 3.25 -11.13 -4.69
C SER A 55 2.27 -12.25 -5.06
N LYS A 56 2.19 -12.63 -6.35
CA LYS A 56 1.25 -13.63 -6.87
C LYS A 56 -0.22 -13.27 -6.61
N GLY A 57 -0.54 -11.99 -6.65
CA GLY A 57 -1.92 -11.51 -6.58
C GLY A 57 -2.30 -10.82 -5.27
N GLU A 58 -1.38 -10.67 -4.31
CA GLU A 58 -1.65 -9.99 -3.03
C GLU A 58 -1.62 -8.46 -3.24
N ILE A 59 -2.76 -7.81 -3.07
CA ILE A 59 -2.95 -6.40 -3.39
C ILE A 59 -2.41 -5.47 -2.30
N GLY A 60 -2.47 -5.87 -1.03
CA GLY A 60 -1.93 -5.09 0.09
C GLY A 60 -0.43 -4.86 -0.06
N TYR A 61 0.29 -5.87 -0.57
CA TYR A 61 1.72 -5.84 -0.84
C TYR A 61 2.11 -4.72 -1.80
N THR A 62 1.20 -4.33 -2.69
CA THR A 62 1.45 -3.29 -3.70
C THR A 62 1.54 -1.89 -3.09
N THR A 63 0.96 -1.68 -1.91
CA THR A 63 0.85 -0.36 -1.25
C THR A 63 1.70 -0.23 0.00
N ILE A 64 2.47 -1.26 0.36
CA ILE A 64 3.34 -1.26 1.54
C ILE A 64 4.80 -1.47 1.19
N TRP A 65 5.68 -1.02 2.08
CA TRP A 65 7.08 -1.41 2.09
C TRP A 65 7.34 -2.26 3.32
N GLU A 66 8.06 -3.37 3.13
CA GLU A 66 8.49 -4.24 4.21
C GLU A 66 10.01 -4.35 4.22
N LYS A 67 10.56 -4.51 5.42
CA LYS A 67 11.99 -4.77 5.60
C LYS A 67 12.18 -5.74 6.75
N GLN A 68 12.84 -6.86 6.45
CA GLN A 68 13.22 -7.82 7.46
C GLN A 68 14.23 -7.17 8.43
N VAL A 69 13.96 -7.27 9.73
CA VAL A 69 14.88 -6.84 10.78
C VAL A 69 16.05 -7.81 10.91
N GLN A 70 17.19 -7.33 11.41
CA GLN A 70 18.34 -8.20 11.66
C GLN A 70 18.05 -9.21 12.78
N PRO A 71 18.67 -10.41 12.74
CA PRO A 71 18.55 -11.39 13.82
C PRO A 71 18.98 -10.81 15.17
N GLY A 72 18.26 -11.16 16.23
CA GLY A 72 18.57 -10.74 17.60
C GLY A 72 18.01 -9.38 18.02
N LEU A 73 17.41 -8.61 17.11
CA LEU A 73 16.72 -7.37 17.46
C LEU A 73 15.39 -7.64 18.17
N THR A 74 15.11 -6.85 19.21
CA THR A 74 13.84 -6.85 19.94
C THR A 74 12.85 -5.86 19.34
N LEU A 75 11.57 -5.93 19.74
CA LEU A 75 10.57 -4.94 19.34
C LEU A 75 10.96 -3.53 19.82
N ASP A 76 11.53 -3.40 21.02
CA ASP A 76 11.93 -2.10 21.55
C ASP A 76 13.12 -1.50 20.80
N ASP A 77 14.06 -2.33 20.32
CA ASP A 77 15.12 -1.85 19.42
C ASP A 77 14.54 -1.27 18.13
N VAL A 78 13.52 -1.92 17.56
CA VAL A 78 12.84 -1.43 16.35
C VAL A 78 12.10 -0.13 16.63
N LYS A 79 11.37 -0.05 17.74
CA LYS A 79 10.65 1.18 18.15
C LYS A 79 11.61 2.34 18.35
N ALA A 80 12.73 2.13 19.05
CA ALA A 80 13.75 3.15 19.27
C ALA A 80 14.39 3.61 17.95
N ALA A 81 14.66 2.69 17.02
CA ALA A 81 15.19 3.03 15.70
C ALA A 81 14.21 3.87 14.87
N LEU A 82 12.91 3.51 14.88
CA LEU A 82 11.88 4.29 14.19
C LEU A 82 11.74 5.70 14.78
N GLU A 83 11.71 5.84 16.11
CA GLU A 83 11.62 7.14 16.79
C GLU A 83 12.85 8.02 16.53
N SER A 84 14.06 7.43 16.52
CA SER A 84 15.30 8.15 16.20
C SER A 84 15.25 8.73 14.79
N VAL A 85 14.92 7.90 13.80
CA VAL A 85 14.84 8.35 12.39
C VAL A 85 13.73 9.37 12.19
N ALA A 86 12.57 9.19 12.84
CA ALA A 86 11.48 10.14 12.78
C ALA A 86 11.91 11.50 13.35
N THR A 87 12.58 11.51 14.50
CA THR A 87 13.12 12.72 15.14
C THR A 87 14.14 13.42 14.25
N GLU A 88 15.12 12.69 13.72
CA GLU A 88 16.15 13.21 12.81
C GLU A 88 15.56 13.85 11.55
N ARG A 89 14.43 13.33 11.06
CA ARG A 89 13.75 13.81 9.85
C ARG A 89 12.62 14.79 10.13
N ASN A 90 12.45 15.23 11.38
CA ASN A 90 11.36 16.12 11.81
C ASN A 90 9.97 15.58 11.43
N ILE A 91 9.77 14.27 11.62
CA ILE A 91 8.50 13.57 11.43
C ILE A 91 7.91 13.32 12.82
N LYS A 92 6.66 13.71 13.02
CA LYS A 92 6.00 13.69 14.32
C LYS A 92 5.33 12.34 14.59
N ALA A 93 5.58 11.73 15.75
CA ALA A 93 4.76 10.63 16.25
C ALA A 93 3.33 11.12 16.55
N VAL A 94 2.33 10.44 15.99
CA VAL A 94 0.90 10.82 16.10
C VAL A 94 0.03 9.76 16.76
N GLY A 95 0.51 8.52 16.88
CA GLY A 95 -0.18 7.50 17.66
C GLY A 95 0.56 6.17 17.67
N ASP A 96 0.30 5.38 18.70
CA ASP A 96 0.75 4.00 18.84
C ASP A 96 -0.41 3.09 19.25
N LEU A 97 -0.32 1.82 18.87
CA LEU A 97 -1.24 0.79 19.32
C LEU A 97 -0.44 -0.48 19.64
N PRO A 98 -0.31 -0.87 20.93
CA PRO A 98 0.23 -2.17 21.32
C PRO A 98 -0.78 -3.28 21.01
N LEU A 99 -0.96 -3.58 19.71
CA LEU A 99 -2.04 -4.42 19.21
C LEU A 99 -2.02 -5.83 19.82
N SER A 100 -0.84 -6.43 20.05
CA SER A 100 -0.76 -7.73 20.74
C SER A 100 -1.40 -7.70 22.13
N GLU A 101 -1.17 -6.65 22.91
CA GLU A 101 -1.71 -6.53 24.26
C GLU A 101 -3.22 -6.27 24.22
N GLU A 102 -3.69 -5.45 23.27
CA GLU A 102 -5.12 -5.22 23.03
C GLU A 102 -5.86 -6.51 22.65
N LEU A 103 -5.28 -7.32 21.76
CA LEU A 103 -5.82 -8.61 21.36
C LEU A 103 -5.81 -9.61 22.53
N LYS A 104 -4.72 -9.66 23.29
CA LYS A 104 -4.58 -10.51 24.46
C LYS A 104 -5.60 -10.17 25.55
N ALA A 105 -5.85 -8.88 25.81
CA ALA A 105 -6.87 -8.42 26.75
C ALA A 105 -8.29 -8.86 26.32
N ARG A 106 -8.50 -9.12 25.03
CA ARG A 106 -9.74 -9.63 24.44
C ARG A 106 -9.76 -11.16 24.30
N GLY A 107 -8.76 -11.85 24.83
CA GLY A 107 -8.64 -13.31 24.74
C GLY A 107 -8.24 -13.83 23.35
N ILE A 108 -7.73 -12.98 22.47
CA ILE A 108 -7.32 -13.34 21.11
C ILE A 108 -5.81 -13.57 21.09
N ALA A 109 -5.40 -14.80 20.78
CA ALA A 109 -3.99 -15.14 20.60
C ALA A 109 -3.44 -14.50 19.32
N SER A 110 -2.25 -13.91 19.41
CA SER A 110 -1.57 -13.26 18.29
C SER A 110 -0.05 -13.39 18.43
N GLY A 111 0.67 -13.07 17.35
CA GLY A 111 2.13 -12.85 17.41
C GLY A 111 2.47 -11.48 18.00
N THR A 112 3.72 -11.04 17.82
CA THR A 112 4.14 -9.68 18.18
C THR A 112 3.66 -8.69 17.12
N LEU A 113 2.78 -7.78 17.50
CA LEU A 113 2.11 -6.80 16.66
C LEU A 113 2.10 -5.45 17.39
N PHE A 114 2.64 -4.44 16.72
CA PHE A 114 2.67 -3.06 17.21
C PHE A 114 2.43 -2.13 16.02
N ILE A 115 1.53 -1.17 16.18
CA ILE A 115 1.28 -0.14 15.19
C ILE A 115 1.90 1.15 15.70
N ALA A 116 2.69 1.80 14.84
CA ALA A 116 3.20 3.15 15.07
C ALA A 116 2.78 4.01 13.88
N SER A 117 2.23 5.20 14.16
CA SER A 117 1.88 6.18 13.14
C SER A 117 2.71 7.45 13.32
N TYR A 118 3.28 7.90 12.22
CA TYR A 118 4.14 9.08 12.12
C TYR A 118 3.67 9.96 10.98
N CYS A 119 3.71 11.28 11.17
CA CYS A 119 3.23 12.25 10.20
C CYS A 119 4.26 13.35 9.96
N ASN A 120 4.51 13.65 8.69
CA ASN A 120 5.11 14.92 8.28
C ASN A 120 3.96 15.85 7.82
N PRO A 121 3.67 16.94 8.53
CA PRO A 121 2.51 17.78 8.25
C PRO A 121 2.60 18.49 6.89
N GLU A 122 3.81 18.80 6.41
CA GLU A 122 4.00 19.42 5.08
C GLU A 122 3.67 18.42 3.96
N THR A 123 4.08 17.16 4.11
CA THR A 123 3.70 16.10 3.18
C THR A 123 2.19 15.84 3.22
N ALA A 124 1.60 15.76 4.41
CA ALA A 124 0.16 15.60 4.58
C ALA A 124 -0.64 16.72 3.89
N ARG A 125 -0.21 17.98 4.04
CA ARG A 125 -0.82 19.12 3.35
C ARG A 125 -0.77 18.96 1.83
N LYS A 126 0.40 18.60 1.27
CA LYS A 126 0.57 18.34 -0.16
C LYS A 126 -0.35 17.22 -0.66
N MET A 127 -0.50 16.15 0.11
CA MET A 127 -1.40 15.03 -0.24
C MET A 127 -2.87 15.48 -0.32
N ILE A 128 -3.33 16.24 0.68
CA ILE A 128 -4.72 16.73 0.72
C ILE A 128 -4.96 17.80 -0.37
N ASP A 129 -3.98 18.67 -0.65
CA ASP A 129 -4.05 19.65 -1.74
C ASP A 129 -4.14 18.97 -3.10
N PHE A 130 -3.43 17.86 -3.30
CA PHE A 130 -3.52 17.07 -4.51
C PHE A 130 -4.90 16.43 -4.68
N ALA A 131 -5.42 15.78 -3.63
CA ALA A 131 -6.78 15.26 -3.61
C ALA A 131 -7.28 15.12 -2.16
N PRO A 132 -8.46 15.67 -1.81
CA PRO A 132 -9.01 15.54 -0.46
C PRO A 132 -9.18 14.09 0.03
N SER A 133 -9.43 13.15 -0.88
CA SER A 133 -9.55 11.72 -0.56
C SER A 133 -8.26 11.09 -0.05
N MET A 134 -7.09 11.70 -0.31
CA MET A 134 -5.82 11.23 0.24
C MET A 134 -5.75 11.32 1.76
N ALA A 135 -6.64 12.10 2.40
CA ALA A 135 -6.75 12.14 3.86
C ALA A 135 -7.06 10.78 4.49
N ALA A 136 -7.60 9.81 3.74
CA ALA A 136 -7.84 8.45 4.24
C ALA A 136 -6.55 7.63 4.47
N TYR A 137 -5.40 8.11 3.99
CA TYR A 137 -4.09 7.45 4.09
C TYR A 137 -3.13 8.15 5.08
N LEU A 138 -3.63 9.13 5.84
CA LEU A 138 -2.85 9.92 6.80
C LEU A 138 -3.03 9.45 8.24
#